data_AF-Q6J600-F1
#
_entry.id   AF-Q6J600-F1
#
_cell.length_a   1.000
_cell.length_b   1.000
_cell.length_c   1.000
_cell.angle_alpha   90.00
_cell.angle_beta   90.00
_cell.angle_gamma   90.00
#
_symmetry.space_group_name_H-M   'P 1'
#
loop_
_entity.id
_entity.type
_entity.pdbx_description
1 polymer ?
#
loop_
_entity_poly.entity_id
_entity_poly.type
_entity_poly.pdbx_seq_one_letter_code
_entity_poly.pdbx_strand_id
1 'polypeptide(L)' 'ILSRNQFSGHIPSSIANISSLRQLDLSLNNFSGEIPVSFDSQRSLNLFNVS' A
#
# COMPACT_ATOMS: atom_id res chain seq x y z
N ILE A 1 -0.56 -8.48 4.65
CA ILE A 1 0.66 -8.12 5.39
C ILE A 1 1.85 -8.49 4.53
N LEU A 2 2.70 -7.52 4.21
CA LEU A 2 3.93 -7.67 3.42
C LEU A 2 5.10 -6.89 4.07
N SER A 3 4.98 -6.57 5.35
CA SER A 3 6.02 -5.85 6.09
C SER A 3 7.29 -6.68 6.25
N ARG A 4 8.42 -5.99 6.47
CA ARG A 4 9.75 -6.60 6.68
C ARG A 4 10.25 -7.41 5.48
N ASN A 5 10.10 -6.85 4.28
CA ASN A 5 10.67 -7.41 3.06
C ASN A 5 11.67 -6.42 2.45
N GLN A 6 12.26 -6.79 1.31
CA GLN A 6 13.19 -5.96 0.54
C GLN A 6 12.52 -5.40 -0.72
N PHE A 7 11.19 -5.25 -0.73
CA PHE A 7 10.49 -4.68 -1.88
C PHE A 7 10.88 -3.21 -2.05
N SER A 8 11.05 -2.77 -3.30
CA SER A 8 11.54 -1.43 -3.63
C SER A 8 10.82 -0.83 -4.83
N GLY A 9 11.03 0.47 -5.04
CA GLY A 9 10.38 1.24 -6.10
C GLY A 9 9.04 1.82 -5.65
N HIS A 10 8.16 2.13 -6.59
CA HIS A 10 6.88 2.79 -6.31
C HIS A 10 5.79 1.78 -5.95
N ILE A 11 4.85 2.18 -5.09
CA ILE A 11 3.66 1.37 -4.79
C ILE A 11 2.72 1.44 -6.02
N PRO A 12 2.32 0.30 -6.62
CA PRO A 12 1.41 0.30 -7.76
C PRO A 12 0.02 0.81 -7.39
N SER A 13 -0.54 1.72 -8.21
CA SER A 13 -1.92 2.22 -8.04
C SER A 13 -2.98 1.13 -8.18
N SER A 14 -2.67 0.04 -8.89
CA SER A 14 -3.55 -1.11 -9.07
C SER A 14 -3.94 -1.81 -7.76
N ILE A 15 -3.14 -1.68 -6.69
CA ILE A 15 -3.48 -2.21 -5.36
C ILE A 15 -4.75 -1.52 -4.81
N ALA A 16 -5.00 -0.26 -5.20
CA ALA A 16 -6.20 0.48 -4.85
C ALA A 16 -7.47 -0.03 -5.57
N ASN A 17 -7.37 -0.94 -6.54
CA ASN A 17 -8.54 -1.53 -7.21
C ASN A 17 -9.08 -2.77 -6.46
N ILE A 18 -8.39 -3.22 -5.42
CA ILE A 18 -8.79 -4.40 -4.65
C ILE A 18 -9.85 -3.99 -3.62
N SER A 19 -11.11 -3.97 -4.03
CA SER A 19 -12.27 -3.53 -3.21
C SER A 19 -12.49 -4.36 -1.93
N SER A 20 -11.95 -5.57 -1.87
CA SER A 20 -11.98 -6.43 -0.68
C SER A 20 -10.85 -6.13 0.31
N LEU A 21 -9.82 -5.36 -0.08
CA LEU A 21 -8.64 -5.11 0.73
C LEU A 21 -9.01 -4.28 1.97
N ARG A 22 -8.83 -4.85 3.15
CA ARG A 22 -9.10 -4.20 4.44
C ARG A 22 -7.85 -3.71 5.16
N GLN A 23 -6.72 -4.39 4.94
CA GLN A 23 -5.46 -4.07 5.60
C GLN A 23 -4.30 -4.28 4.63
N LEU A 24 -3.43 -3.28 4.56
CA LEU A 24 -2.22 -3.30 3.77
C LEU A 24 -1.08 -2.75 4.62
N ASP A 25 -0.22 -3.66 5.05
CA ASP A 25 1.00 -3.33 5.79
C ASP A 25 2.20 -3.60 4.89
N LEU A 26 2.84 -2.52 4.45
CA LEU A 26 4.06 -2.47 3.64
C LEU A 26 5.24 -1.94 4.47
N SER A 27 5.09 -1.78 5.79
CA SER A 27 6.12 -1.21 6.65
C SER A 27 7.44 -1.98 6.57
N LEU A 28 8.55 -1.30 6.86
CA LEU A 28 9.88 -1.92 6.85
C LEU A 28 10.19 -2.57 5.48
N ASN A 29 9.93 -1.84 4.40
CA ASN A 29 10.37 -2.15 3.03
C ASN A 29 11.22 -0.99 2.49
N ASN A 30 11.70 -1.11 1.26
CA ASN A 30 12.49 -0.10 0.55
C ASN A 30 11.66 0.62 -0.54
N PHE A 31 10.34 0.74 -0.35
CA PHE A 31 9.49 1.52 -1.26
C PHE A 31 9.89 3.00 -1.24
N SER A 32 9.75 3.67 -2.37
CA SER A 32 10.18 5.05 -2.60
C SER A 32 9.20 5.76 -3.53
N GLY A 33 9.23 7.09 -3.53
CA GLY A 33 8.32 7.92 -4.30
C GLY A 33 7.00 8.17 -3.58
N GLU A 34 5.99 8.61 -4.33
CA GLU A 34 4.72 9.05 -3.77
C GLU A 34 3.74 7.89 -3.53
N ILE A 35 2.88 8.06 -2.52
CA ILE A 35 1.73 7.17 -2.32
C ILE A 35 0.71 7.46 -3.43
N PRO A 36 0.21 6.45 -4.16
CA PRO A 36 -0.76 6.68 -5.23
C PRO A 36 -2.06 7.33 -4.71
N VAL A 37 -2.48 8.42 -5.36
CA VAL A 37 -3.76 9.12 -5.08
C VAL A 37 -4.99 8.19 -5.17
N SER A 38 -4.89 7.07 -5.90
CA SER A 38 -5.95 6.07 -5.98
C SER A 38 -6.34 5.50 -4.62
N PHE A 39 -5.43 5.49 -3.63
CA PHE A 39 -5.73 5.07 -2.26
C PHE A 39 -6.73 6.00 -1.55
N ASP A 40 -6.88 7.26 -1.96
CA ASP A 40 -7.90 8.17 -1.40
C ASP A 40 -9.33 7.69 -1.70
N SER A 41 -9.51 6.98 -2.82
CA SER A 41 -10.80 6.43 -3.24
C SER A 41 -11.09 5.02 -2.69
N GLN A 42 -10.11 4.39 -2.03
CA GLN A 42 -10.19 3.02 -1.52
C GLN A 42 -10.94 2.99 -0.18
N ARG A 43 -12.27 2.99 -0.24
CA ARG A 43 -13.15 3.04 0.95
C ARG A 43 -13.10 1.80 1.86
N SER A 44 -12.56 0.70 1.36
CA SER A 44 -12.48 -0.57 2.06
C SER A 44 -11.30 -0.67 3.02
N LEU A 45 -10.26 0.15 2.83
CA LEU A 45 -8.99 0.00 3.53
C LEU A 45 -9.06 0.68 4.90
N ASN A 46 -8.98 -0.14 5.95
CA ASN A 46 -9.03 0.33 7.33
C ASN A 46 -7.64 0.59 7.91
N LEU A 47 -6.63 -0.11 7.40
CA LEU A 47 -5.25 0.04 7.81
C LEU A 47 -4.35 0.09 6.59
N PHE A 48 -3.59 1.18 6.48
CA PHE A 48 -2.53 1.35 5.51
C PHE A 48 -1.26 1.78 6.24
N ASN A 49 -0.22 0.96 6.18
CA ASN A 49 1.06 1.26 6.82
C ASN A 49 2.20 1.13 5.80
N VAL A 50 3.02 2.17 5.68
CA VAL A 50 4.15 2.26 4.74
C VAL A 50 5.45 2.72 5.42
N SER A 51 5.43 2.89 6.75
CA SER A 51 6.54 3.45 7.52
C SER A 51 7.70 2.48 7.74
#